data_AF-A0A558ZKV4-F1
#
_entry.id   AF-A0A558ZKV4-F1
#
_cell.length_a   1.000
_cell.length_b   1.000
_cell.length_c   1.000
_cell.angle_alpha   90.00
_cell.angle_beta   90.00
_cell.angle_gamma   90.00
#
_symmetry.space_group_name_H-M   'P 1'
#
loop_
_entity.id
_entity.type
_entity.pdbx_description
1 polymer ?
#
loop_
_entity_poly.entity_id
_entity_poly.type
_entity_poly.pdbx_seq_one_letter_code
_entity_poly.pdbx_strand_id
1 'polypeptide(L)'
;YGNMESVENIEDGTKGNNIKLTIDLAFQDSVDNLLKSYFNSELGNGGARYSEGVYAVALNPKTGAVLSMSGLKHDLKTGELTPDSLGTVTNVFVPGSVVKAATISSGWENGVLSGNQTLTDQPIVFQGSAPINSWYTQAYGSFPITAVEA
;
A
#
# COMPACT_ATOMS: atom_id res chain seq x y z
N TYR A 1 40.09 2.58 53.79
CA TYR A 1 39.99 3.50 52.64
C TYR A 1 41.01 3.02 51.62
N GLY A 2 40.56 2.51 50.47
CA GLY A 2 41.46 2.04 49.40
C GLY A 2 41.66 3.14 48.38
N ASN A 3 42.92 3.50 48.11
CA ASN A 3 43.30 4.46 47.07
C ASN A 3 43.50 3.72 45.75
N MET A 4 43.11 4.36 44.64
CA MET A 4 43.32 3.85 43.28
C MET A 4 44.82 3.91 42.94
N GLU A 5 45.44 2.75 42.65
CA GLU A 5 46.89 2.67 42.39
C GLU A 5 47.27 2.82 40.91
N SER A 6 46.41 2.44 39.95
CA SER A 6 46.61 2.73 38.52
C SER A 6 45.33 2.58 37.70
N VAL A 7 45.25 3.33 36.60
CA VAL A 7 44.22 3.20 35.55
C VAL A 7 44.94 3.02 34.23
N GLU A 8 44.68 1.90 33.56
CA GLU A 8 45.16 1.61 32.21
C GLU A 8 43.96 1.58 31.27
N ASN A 9 44.02 2.41 30.23
CA ASN A 9 42.99 2.45 29.20
C ASN A 9 43.30 1.38 28.16
N ILE A 10 42.40 0.40 28.01
CA ILE A 10 42.58 -0.75 27.09
C ILE A 10 42.31 -0.33 25.64
N GLU A 11 41.29 0.49 25.41
CA GLU A 11 40.96 1.00 24.07
C GLU A 11 40.04 2.22 24.16
N ASP A 12 40.31 3.23 23.34
CA ASP A 12 39.45 4.40 23.24
C ASP A 12 38.21 4.11 22.40
N GLY A 13 37.04 4.57 22.88
CA GLY A 13 35.81 4.47 22.12
C GLY A 13 35.86 5.28 20.82
N THR A 14 35.58 4.64 19.69
CA THR A 14 35.46 5.30 18.38
C THR A 14 34.00 5.50 17.97
N LYS A 15 33.72 6.59 17.25
CA LYS A 15 32.39 6.82 16.67
C LYS A 15 32.07 5.76 15.61
N GLY A 16 30.86 5.20 15.66
CA GLY A 16 30.35 4.29 14.63
C GLY A 16 30.12 4.97 13.27
N ASN A 17 29.92 4.14 12.24
CA ASN A 17 29.66 4.61 10.87
C ASN A 17 28.30 5.33 10.75
N ASN A 18 28.22 6.26 9.79
CA ASN A 18 26.97 6.94 9.48
C ASN A 18 26.19 6.18 8.39
N ILE A 19 24.86 6.33 8.40
CA ILE A 19 23.98 5.86 7.32
C ILE A 19 23.27 7.07 6.69
N LYS A 20 23.01 6.97 5.38
CA LYS A 20 22.21 7.96 4.64
C LYS A 20 21.03 7.25 4.00
N LEU A 21 19.83 7.78 4.22
CA LEU A 21 18.60 7.23 3.68
C LEU A 21 18.39 7.65 2.22
N THR A 22 17.53 6.93 1.52
CA THR A 22 17.04 7.30 0.17
C THR A 22 15.92 8.34 0.22
N ILE A 23 15.29 8.51 1.39
CA ILE A 23 14.16 9.39 1.62
C ILE A 23 14.65 10.83 1.74
N ASP A 24 14.03 11.72 0.95
CA ASP A 24 14.13 13.16 1.12
C ASP A 24 13.06 13.63 2.12
N LEU A 25 13.48 14.36 3.17
CA LEU A 25 12.58 14.77 4.24
C LEU A 25 11.50 15.74 3.75
N ALA A 26 11.83 16.68 2.86
CA ALA A 26 10.85 17.63 2.36
C ALA A 26 9.78 16.94 1.49
N PHE A 27 10.20 15.95 0.70
CA PHE A 27 9.25 15.11 -0.04
C PHE A 27 8.35 14.29 0.90
N GLN A 28 8.93 13.63 1.91
CA GLN A 28 8.17 12.88 2.92
C GLN A 28 7.11 13.77 3.60
N ASP A 29 7.51 14.94 4.10
CA ASP A 29 6.62 15.88 4.78
C ASP A 29 5.48 16.36 3.85
N SER A 30 5.77 16.56 2.56
CA SER A 30 4.76 16.94 1.58
C SER A 30 3.72 15.84 1.35
N VAL A 31 4.15 14.57 1.32
CA VAL A 31 3.27 13.41 1.17
C VAL A 31 2.42 13.21 2.42
N ASP A 32 2.99 13.35 3.61
CA ASP A 32 2.25 13.25 4.88
C ASP A 32 1.13 14.30 4.97
N ASN A 33 1.43 15.54 4.57
CA ASN A 33 0.44 16.62 4.51
C ASN A 33 -0.65 16.37 3.46
N LEU A 34 -0.28 15.81 2.30
CA LEU A 34 -1.22 15.42 1.26
C LEU A 34 -2.21 14.37 1.77
N LEU A 35 -1.70 13.29 2.39
CA LEU A 35 -2.53 12.23 2.97
C LEU A 35 -3.48 12.80 4.03
N LYS A 36 -2.97 13.65 4.93
CA LYS A 36 -3.79 14.31 5.94
C LYS A 36 -4.88 15.19 5.33
N SER A 37 -4.57 15.92 4.26
CA SER A 37 -5.56 16.76 3.57
C SER A 37 -6.68 15.92 2.96
N TYR A 38 -6.36 14.85 2.22
CA TYR A 38 -7.35 13.96 1.63
C TYR A 38 -8.16 13.22 2.69
N PHE A 39 -7.51 12.70 3.74
CA PHE A 39 -8.23 11.98 4.78
C PHE A 39 -9.23 12.87 5.52
N ASN A 40 -8.86 14.12 5.82
CA ASN A 40 -9.79 15.08 6.42
C ASN A 40 -10.95 15.44 5.48
N SER A 41 -10.72 15.52 4.17
CA SER A 41 -11.79 15.70 3.18
C SER A 41 -12.81 14.55 3.22
N GLU A 42 -12.33 13.31 3.23
CA GLU A 42 -13.19 12.12 3.31
C GLU A 42 -13.85 11.94 4.68
N LEU A 43 -13.23 12.43 5.76
CA LEU A 43 -13.91 12.52 7.06
C LEU A 43 -15.04 13.55 7.01
N GLY A 44 -14.78 14.72 6.41
CA GLY A 44 -15.76 15.81 6.29
C GLY A 44 -16.98 15.45 5.46
N ASN A 45 -16.82 14.62 4.42
CA ASN A 45 -17.93 14.13 3.59
C ASN A 45 -18.59 12.84 4.15
N GLY A 46 -18.02 12.26 5.22
CA GLY A 46 -18.52 11.05 5.89
C GLY A 46 -18.00 9.72 5.33
N GLY A 47 -17.28 9.72 4.20
CA GLY A 47 -16.74 8.53 3.54
C GLY A 47 -15.67 7.80 4.36
N ALA A 48 -14.88 8.52 5.15
CA ALA A 48 -13.83 7.93 6.00
C ALA A 48 -14.28 7.64 7.44
N ARG A 49 -15.58 7.76 7.77
CA ARG A 49 -16.09 7.55 9.14
C ARG A 49 -15.65 6.23 9.77
N TYR A 50 -15.57 5.17 8.96
CA TYR A 50 -15.18 3.83 9.39
C TYR A 50 -13.84 3.37 8.81
N SER A 51 -13.11 4.27 8.16
CA SER A 51 -11.78 3.96 7.62
C SER A 51 -10.75 3.98 8.74
N GLU A 52 -9.94 2.93 8.84
CA GLU A 52 -8.85 2.79 9.82
C GLU A 52 -7.66 3.71 9.53
N GLY A 53 -7.61 4.33 8.35
CA GLY A 53 -6.54 5.23 7.95
C GLY A 53 -6.30 5.28 6.44
N VAL A 54 -5.20 5.93 6.06
CA VAL A 54 -4.71 5.98 4.69
C VAL A 54 -3.20 5.80 4.66
N TYR A 55 -2.72 5.05 3.67
CA TYR A 55 -1.30 4.69 3.54
C TYR A 55 -0.85 4.89 2.10
N ALA A 56 0.39 5.35 1.92
CA ALA A 56 1.01 5.55 0.62
C ALA A 56 2.51 5.25 0.68
N VAL A 57 3.00 4.54 -0.33
CA VAL A 57 4.42 4.23 -0.52
C VAL A 57 4.83 4.65 -1.91
N ALA A 58 5.90 5.43 -2.01
CA ALA A 58 6.49 5.81 -3.28
C ALA A 58 7.88 5.18 -3.42
N LEU A 59 8.12 4.52 -4.55
CA LEU A 59 9.38 3.85 -4.86
C LEU A 59 9.94 4.34 -6.19
N ASN A 60 11.26 4.31 -6.33
CA ASN A 60 11.89 4.31 -7.64
C ASN A 60 11.85 2.88 -8.22
N PRO A 61 11.05 2.60 -9.25
CA PRO A 61 10.85 1.23 -9.74
C PRO A 61 12.10 0.65 -10.42
N LYS A 62 13.06 1.49 -10.83
CA LYS A 62 14.31 1.04 -11.47
C LYS A 62 15.38 0.62 -10.46
N THR A 63 15.34 1.18 -9.25
CA THR A 63 16.41 0.99 -8.24
C THR A 63 15.92 0.37 -6.94
N GLY A 64 14.61 0.34 -6.69
CA GLY A 64 14.03 -0.08 -5.42
C GLY A 64 14.19 0.95 -4.29
N ALA A 65 14.76 2.12 -4.56
CA ALA A 65 14.92 3.16 -3.56
C ALA A 65 13.55 3.66 -3.05
N VAL A 66 13.40 3.73 -1.72
CA VAL A 66 12.20 4.30 -1.10
C VAL A 66 12.27 5.82 -1.19
N LEU A 67 11.24 6.41 -1.80
CA LEU A 67 11.07 7.85 -1.91
C LEU A 67 10.30 8.40 -0.70
N SER A 68 9.20 7.73 -0.32
CA SER A 68 8.43 8.04 0.88
C SER A 68 7.64 6.82 1.39
N MET A 69 7.38 6.80 2.69
CA MET A 69 6.51 5.82 3.37
C MET A 69 5.64 6.58 4.37
N SER A 70 4.42 6.88 3.93
CA SER A 70 3.50 7.76 4.65
C SER A 70 2.26 6.98 5.07
N GLY A 71 1.84 7.20 6.30
CA GLY A 71 0.63 6.58 6.84
C GLY A 71 -0.02 7.48 7.86
N LEU A 72 -1.34 7.50 7.85
CA LEU A 72 -2.16 8.21 8.82
C LEU A 72 -3.19 7.22 9.36
N LYS A 73 -3.08 6.90 10.64
CA LYS A 73 -3.99 6.02 11.35
C LYS A 73 -5.12 6.82 11.96
N HIS A 74 -6.33 6.29 11.86
CA HIS A 74 -7.55 6.83 12.45
C HIS A 74 -8.07 5.88 13.53
N ASP A 75 -8.07 6.33 14.79
CA ASP A 75 -8.66 5.56 15.88
C ASP A 75 -10.19 5.71 15.85
N LEU A 76 -10.89 4.64 15.47
CA LEU A 76 -12.35 4.65 15.34
C LEU A 76 -13.12 4.82 16.67
N LYS A 77 -12.44 4.70 17.82
CA LYS A 77 -13.07 4.88 19.14
C LYS A 77 -13.01 6.34 19.59
N THR A 78 -11.88 7.00 19.35
CA THR A 78 -11.64 8.38 19.81
C THR A 78 -11.81 9.42 18.69
N GLY A 79 -11.71 9.00 17.43
CA GLY A 79 -11.64 9.87 16.26
C GLY A 79 -10.24 10.51 16.05
N GLU A 80 -9.23 10.09 16.81
CA GLU A 80 -7.90 10.69 16.74
C GLU A 80 -7.14 10.26 15.47
N LEU A 81 -6.42 11.21 14.86
CA LEU A 81 -5.54 10.97 13.72
C LEU A 81 -4.08 10.99 14.18
N THR A 82 -3.36 9.89 13.96
CA THR A 82 -1.96 9.73 14.37
C THR A 82 -1.08 9.32 13.18
N PRO A 83 0.14 9.87 13.03
CA PRO A 83 1.08 9.40 12.03
C PRO A 83 1.44 7.91 12.24
N ASP A 84 1.46 7.13 11.17
CA ASP A 84 1.75 5.68 11.19
C ASP A 84 2.49 5.23 9.93
N SER A 85 3.72 5.70 9.73
CA SER A 85 4.56 5.29 8.60
C SER A 85 4.84 3.77 8.59
N LEU A 86 4.95 3.13 9.76
CA LEU A 86 5.22 1.69 9.86
C LEU A 86 4.04 0.84 9.40
N GLY A 87 2.82 1.34 9.50
CA GLY A 87 1.63 0.68 8.99
C GLY A 87 1.72 0.27 7.52
N THR A 88 2.56 0.93 6.71
CA THR A 88 2.85 0.55 5.31
C THR A 88 3.48 -0.84 5.15
N VAL A 89 4.12 -1.38 6.20
CA VAL A 89 4.76 -2.70 6.18
C VAL A 89 4.26 -3.64 7.27
N THR A 90 3.57 -3.14 8.29
CA THR A 90 3.05 -3.95 9.40
C THR A 90 1.57 -4.30 9.29
N ASN A 91 0.78 -3.50 8.55
CA ASN A 91 -0.65 -3.71 8.40
C ASN A 91 -0.96 -4.39 7.06
N VAL A 92 -2.06 -5.16 7.01
CA VAL A 92 -2.50 -5.85 5.79
C VAL A 92 -3.93 -5.46 5.46
N PHE A 93 -4.23 -5.35 4.16
CA PHE A 93 -5.51 -4.90 3.65
C PHE A 93 -5.98 -5.78 2.49
N VAL A 94 -7.29 -5.86 2.28
CA VAL A 94 -7.84 -6.49 1.08
C VAL A 94 -7.53 -5.57 -0.12
N PRO A 95 -6.77 -6.03 -1.13
CA PRO A 95 -6.23 -5.14 -2.15
C PRO A 95 -7.26 -4.75 -3.23
N GLY A 96 -8.36 -5.48 -3.35
CA GLY A 96 -9.38 -5.23 -4.37
C GLY A 96 -8.86 -5.46 -5.79
N SER A 97 -9.37 -4.71 -6.77
CA SER A 97 -9.11 -4.95 -8.20
C SER A 97 -7.68 -4.61 -8.66
N VAL A 98 -6.83 -4.02 -7.82
CA VAL A 98 -5.44 -3.67 -8.20
C VAL A 98 -4.58 -4.89 -8.51
N VAL A 99 -5.02 -6.10 -8.12
CA VAL A 99 -4.27 -7.36 -8.33
C VAL A 99 -4.59 -8.06 -9.65
N LYS A 100 -5.53 -7.55 -10.47
CA LYS A 100 -5.96 -8.23 -11.70
C LYS A 100 -4.83 -8.53 -12.69
N ALA A 101 -3.84 -7.64 -12.81
CA ALA A 101 -2.67 -7.86 -13.65
C ALA A 101 -1.87 -9.10 -13.22
N ALA A 102 -1.81 -9.40 -11.91
CA ALA A 102 -1.17 -10.60 -11.40
C ALA A 102 -1.98 -11.86 -11.77
N THR A 103 -3.31 -11.81 -11.65
CA THR A 103 -4.20 -12.92 -12.05
C THR A 103 -4.09 -13.22 -13.54
N ILE A 104 -4.08 -12.19 -14.39
CA ILE A 104 -3.92 -12.32 -15.85
C ILE A 104 -2.56 -12.93 -16.18
N SER A 105 -1.50 -12.47 -15.51
CA SER A 105 -0.15 -13.03 -15.65
C SER A 105 -0.11 -14.52 -15.32
N SER A 106 -0.76 -14.93 -14.24
CA SER A 106 -0.90 -16.36 -13.90
C SER A 106 -1.65 -17.14 -14.98
N GLY A 107 -2.64 -16.52 -15.64
CA GLY A 107 -3.31 -17.10 -16.80
C GLY A 107 -2.38 -17.34 -18.00
N TRP A 108 -1.47 -16.40 -18.30
CA TRP A 108 -0.45 -16.60 -19.34
C TRP A 108 0.57 -17.67 -18.96
N GLU A 109 1.07 -17.65 -17.72
CA GLU A 109 2.05 -18.61 -17.21
C GLU A 109 1.52 -20.06 -17.29
N ASN A 110 0.22 -20.25 -17.03
CA ASN A 110 -0.43 -21.56 -17.07
C ASN A 110 -1.07 -21.89 -18.44
N GLY A 111 -0.88 -21.05 -19.45
CA GLY A 111 -1.41 -21.28 -20.80
C GLY A 111 -2.94 -21.21 -20.91
N VAL A 112 -3.62 -20.63 -19.92
CA VAL A 112 -5.07 -20.38 -19.93
C VAL A 112 -5.42 -19.18 -20.80
N LEU A 113 -4.52 -18.19 -20.85
CA LEU A 113 -4.62 -17.02 -21.71
C LEU A 113 -3.51 -17.01 -22.76
N SER A 114 -3.76 -16.43 -23.93
CA SER A 114 -2.75 -16.24 -24.99
C SER A 114 -2.78 -14.82 -25.56
N GLY A 115 -1.67 -14.11 -25.44
CA GLY A 115 -1.55 -12.72 -25.92
C GLY A 115 -2.60 -11.81 -25.30
N ASN A 116 -3.10 -10.84 -26.07
CA ASN A 116 -4.21 -9.98 -25.64
C ASN A 116 -5.57 -10.64 -25.91
N GLN A 117 -5.81 -11.79 -25.27
CA GLN A 117 -6.99 -12.62 -25.50
C GLN A 117 -8.29 -11.84 -25.25
N THR A 118 -9.25 -11.99 -26.16
CA THR A 118 -10.62 -11.49 -25.97
C THR A 118 -11.47 -12.54 -25.29
N LEU A 119 -12.20 -12.14 -24.26
CA LEU A 119 -13.22 -12.93 -23.56
C LEU A 119 -14.56 -12.18 -23.60
N THR A 120 -15.64 -12.82 -23.20
CA THR A 120 -16.95 -12.17 -23.06
C THR A 120 -17.20 -11.86 -21.59
N ASP A 121 -17.23 -10.57 -21.22
CA ASP A 121 -17.73 -10.13 -19.91
C ASP A 121 -19.23 -10.38 -19.85
N GLN A 122 -19.67 -11.07 -18.80
CA GLN A 122 -21.06 -11.45 -18.57
C GLN A 122 -21.26 -11.84 -17.11
N PRO A 123 -22.50 -11.84 -16.59
CA PRO A 123 -22.77 -12.38 -15.25
C PRO A 123 -22.33 -13.84 -15.15
N ILE A 124 -21.50 -14.17 -14.16
CA ILE A 124 -21.06 -15.55 -13.90
C ILE A 124 -21.99 -16.15 -12.86
N VAL A 125 -22.71 -17.22 -13.22
CA VAL A 125 -23.73 -17.85 -12.37
C VAL A 125 -23.35 -19.30 -12.07
N PHE A 126 -23.23 -19.62 -10.78
CA PHE A 126 -23.09 -20.99 -10.31
C PHE A 126 -24.40 -21.51 -9.73
N GLN A 127 -24.55 -22.83 -9.72
CA GLN A 127 -25.77 -23.48 -9.23
C GLN A 127 -26.00 -23.16 -7.74
N GLY A 128 -27.14 -22.56 -7.42
CA GLY A 128 -27.54 -22.25 -6.05
C GLY A 128 -26.83 -21.05 -5.41
N SER A 129 -26.10 -20.23 -6.18
CA SER A 129 -25.45 -19.01 -5.68
C SER A 129 -26.02 -17.75 -6.32
N ALA A 130 -25.77 -16.60 -5.68
CA ALA A 130 -25.97 -15.31 -6.32
C ALA A 130 -25.01 -15.17 -7.53
N PRO A 131 -25.40 -14.43 -8.59
CA PRO A 131 -24.51 -14.11 -9.71
C PRO A 131 -23.31 -13.25 -9.27
N ILE A 132 -22.15 -13.50 -9.86
CA ILE A 132 -20.96 -12.67 -9.74
C ILE A 132 -20.95 -11.68 -10.92
N ASN A 133 -20.84 -10.38 -10.64
CA ASN A 133 -20.91 -9.32 -11.63
C ASN A 133 -19.74 -8.32 -11.46
N SER A 134 -19.27 -7.74 -12.56
CA SER A 134 -18.51 -6.49 -12.53
C SER A 134 -19.43 -5.30 -12.29
N TRP A 135 -18.88 -4.13 -11.94
CA TRP A 135 -19.66 -2.94 -11.61
C TRP A 135 -20.60 -2.46 -12.74
N TYR A 136 -20.29 -2.80 -14.00
CA TYR A 136 -21.06 -2.42 -15.18
C TYR A 136 -21.89 -3.56 -15.80
N THR A 137 -21.65 -4.82 -15.44
CA THR A 137 -22.16 -5.98 -16.20
C THR A 137 -23.69 -6.01 -16.30
N GLN A 138 -24.40 -5.56 -15.27
CA GLN A 138 -25.88 -5.51 -15.30
C GLN A 138 -26.44 -4.43 -16.24
N ALA A 139 -25.71 -3.32 -16.44
CA ALA A 139 -26.17 -2.21 -17.26
C ALA A 139 -25.83 -2.39 -18.75
N TYR A 140 -24.70 -3.04 -19.05
CA TYR A 140 -24.21 -3.20 -20.43
C TYR A 140 -24.54 -4.55 -21.06
N GLY A 141 -25.01 -5.52 -20.28
CA GLY A 141 -25.18 -6.89 -20.75
C GLY A 141 -23.85 -7.55 -21.08
N SER A 142 -23.87 -8.58 -21.92
CA SER A 142 -22.67 -9.33 -22.28
C SER A 142 -21.96 -8.71 -23.49
N PHE A 143 -20.64 -8.48 -23.40
CA PHE A 143 -19.85 -7.89 -24.48
C PHE A 143 -18.39 -8.38 -24.47
N PRO A 144 -17.67 -8.31 -25.61
CA PRO A 144 -16.27 -8.72 -25.66
C PRO A 144 -15.34 -7.71 -24.95
N ILE A 145 -14.36 -8.22 -24.21
CA ILE A 145 -13.30 -7.46 -23.53
C ILE A 145 -11.96 -8.14 -23.71
N THR A 146 -10.88 -7.39 -23.91
CA THR A 146 -9.52 -7.92 -24.03
C THR A 146 -8.82 -8.03 -22.67
N ALA A 147 -7.80 -8.88 -22.58
CA ALA A 147 -7.01 -9.06 -21.35
C ALA A 147 -6.37 -7.75 -20.85
N VAL A 148 -6.03 -6.81 -21.73
CA VAL A 148 -5.49 -5.49 -21.35
C VAL A 148 -6.57 -4.52 -20.84
N GLU A 149 -7.83 -4.69 -21.26
CA GLU A 149 -8.95 -3.85 -20.83
C GLU A 149 -9.58 -4.32 -19.50
N ALA A 150 -9.29 -5.56 -19.09
CA ALA A 150 -9.92 -6.24 -17.95
C ALA A 150 -9.50 -5.73 -16.56
#